data_AF-A0AAE3LGK8-F1
#
_entry.id   AF-A0AAE3LGK8-F1
#
_cell.length_a   1.000
_cell.length_b   1.000
_cell.length_c   1.000
_cell.angle_alpha   90.00
_cell.angle_beta   90.00
_cell.angle_gamma   90.00
#
_symmetry.space_group_name_H-M   'P 1'
#
loop_
_entity.id
_entity.type
_entity.pdbx_description
1 polymer ?
#
loop_
_entity_poly.entity_id
_entity_poly.type
_entity_poly.pdbx_seq_one_letter_code
_entity_poly.pdbx_strand_id
1 'polypeptide(L)'
;MVKTIRVSEEYHEWLSAHKKDDETMEETLRRMTRGPHPDDVAGLLAEQEAEKAKEAVGRLRGRDRDRLDAARSTFERGDTDG
;
A
#
# COMPACT_ATOMS: atom_id res chain seq x y z
N MET A 1 -10.26 11.41 -13.93
CA MET A 1 -11.51 10.74 -13.49
C MET A 1 -11.43 10.65 -11.97
N VAL A 2 -12.29 11.36 -11.25
CA VAL A 2 -12.22 11.44 -9.77
C VAL A 2 -13.12 10.36 -9.18
N LYS A 3 -12.62 9.62 -8.17
CA LYS A 3 -13.40 8.60 -7.46
C LYS A 3 -13.61 9.04 -6.03
N THR A 4 -14.85 8.98 -5.58
CA THR A 4 -15.24 9.35 -4.22
C THR A 4 -15.30 8.11 -3.34
N ILE A 5 -14.77 8.23 -2.12
CA ILE A 5 -14.93 7.23 -1.07
C ILE A 5 -15.66 7.89 0.10
N ARG A 6 -16.56 7.14 0.73
CA ARG A 6 -17.12 7.53 2.01
C ARG A 6 -16.26 6.95 3.10
N VAL A 7 -15.96 7.78 4.09
CA VAL A 7 -15.13 7.45 5.24
C VAL A 7 -15.89 7.78 6.51
N SER A 8 -15.51 7.17 7.63
CA SER A 8 -16.05 7.55 8.92
C SER A 8 -15.69 9.00 9.23
N GLU A 9 -16.57 9.69 9.94
CA GLU A 9 -16.39 11.09 10.31
C GLU A 9 -15.05 11.29 11.05
N GLU A 10 -14.72 10.40 11.98
CA GLU A 10 -13.46 10.44 12.74
C GLU A 10 -12.22 10.30 11.84
N TYR A 11 -12.30 9.46 10.81
CA TYR A 11 -11.20 9.32 9.85
C TYR A 11 -11.11 10.52 8.91
N HIS A 12 -12.25 11.09 8.52
CA HIS A 12 -12.29 12.32 7.75
C HIS A 12 -11.70 13.50 8.54
N GLU A 13 -12.02 13.61 9.83
CA GLU A 13 -11.42 14.61 10.73
C GLU A 13 -9.92 14.36 10.91
N TRP A 14 -9.51 13.11 11.09
CA TRP A 14 -8.10 12.76 11.15
C TRP A 14 -7.36 13.14 9.87
N LEU A 15 -7.92 12.82 8.70
CA LEU A 15 -7.38 13.23 7.41
C LEU A 15 -7.34 14.75 7.26
N SER A 16 -8.42 15.44 7.64
CA SER A 16 -8.53 16.90 7.57
C SER A 16 -7.52 17.59 8.49
N ALA A 17 -7.25 17.04 9.67
CA ALA A 17 -6.21 17.53 10.58
C ALA A 17 -4.79 17.34 10.03
N HIS A 18 -4.58 16.34 9.15
CA HIS A 18 -3.30 16.09 8.49
C HIS A 18 -3.16 16.78 7.13
N LYS A 19 -4.25 17.36 6.63
CA LYS A 19 -4.31 18.10 5.37
C LYS A 19 -3.73 19.50 5.57
N LYS A 20 -2.96 19.99 4.60
CA LYS A 20 -2.47 21.37 4.59
C LYS A 20 -3.43 22.30 3.85
N ASP A 21 -3.33 23.60 4.10
CA ASP A 21 -4.24 24.61 3.55
C ASP A 21 -4.22 24.66 2.01
N ASP A 22 -3.08 24.34 1.40
CA ASP A 22 -2.84 24.34 -0.05
C ASP A 22 -2.98 22.97 -0.72
N GLU A 23 -2.99 21.87 0.04
CA GLU A 23 -3.10 20.51 -0.51
C GLU A 23 -4.56 20.12 -0.77
N THR A 24 -4.80 19.28 -1.77
CA THR A 24 -6.07 18.55 -1.89
C THR A 24 -6.08 17.33 -0.95
N MET A 25 -7.28 16.83 -0.62
CA MET A 25 -7.43 15.63 0.22
C MET A 25 -6.72 14.40 -0.39
N GLU A 26 -6.68 14.32 -1.72
CA GLU A 26 -5.99 13.25 -2.45
C GLU A 26 -4.46 13.33 -2.29
N GLU A 27 -3.88 14.54 -2.33
CA GLU A 27 -2.45 14.77 -2.14
C GLU A 27 -1.99 14.46 -0.72
N THR A 28 -2.81 14.80 0.28
CA THR A 28 -2.52 14.42 1.66
C THR A 28 -2.54 12.89 1.85
N LEU A 29 -3.54 12.18 1.28
CA LEU A 29 -3.59 10.71 1.26
C LEU A 29 -2.35 10.10 0.57
N ARG A 30 -1.89 10.66 -0.54
CA ARG A 30 -0.67 10.22 -1.26
C ARG A 30 0.61 10.44 -0.45
N ARG A 31 0.76 11.62 0.18
CA ARG A 31 1.91 11.95 1.02
C ARG A 31 2.01 11.02 2.22
N MET A 32 0.89 10.72 2.87
CA MET A 32 0.88 9.87 4.07
C MET A 32 1.11 8.39 3.76
N THR A 33 0.85 7.93 2.53
CA THR A 33 1.11 6.56 2.08
C THR A 33 2.53 6.34 1.53
N ARG A 34 3.36 7.39 1.41
CA ARG A 34 4.82 7.37 1.08
C ARG A 34 5.21 6.70 -0.25
N GLY A 35 4.78 7.21 -1.40
CA GLY A 35 5.35 6.80 -2.69
C GLY A 35 5.39 7.93 -3.73
N PRO A 36 6.51 8.09 -4.50
CA PRO A 36 6.57 9.04 -5.60
C PRO A 36 5.48 8.74 -6.65
N HIS A 37 5.01 9.76 -7.37
CA HIS A 37 4.06 9.54 -8.45
C HIS A 37 4.71 8.59 -9.48
N PRO A 38 4.02 7.51 -9.91
CA PRO A 38 4.61 6.53 -10.81
C PRO A 38 5.07 7.13 -12.14
N ASP A 39 4.46 8.23 -12.57
CA ASP A 39 4.90 9.00 -13.74
C ASP A 39 6.17 9.84 -13.50
N ASP A 40 6.51 10.16 -12.25
CA ASP A 40 7.75 10.91 -11.90
C ASP A 40 8.98 10.00 -11.84
N VAL A 41 8.77 8.68 -11.77
CA VAL A 41 9.85 7.68 -11.82
C VAL A 41 9.93 6.97 -13.16
N ALA A 42 9.02 7.27 -14.09
CA ALA A 42 9.02 6.71 -15.43
C ALA A 42 10.24 7.23 -16.21
N GLY A 43 11.15 6.32 -16.59
CA GLY A 43 12.35 6.63 -17.39
C GLY A 43 13.66 6.76 -16.60
N LEU A 44 13.61 6.78 -15.26
CA LEU A 44 14.83 6.76 -14.42
C LEU A 44 15.48 5.38 -14.37
N LEU A 45 14.70 4.34 -14.61
CA LEU A 45 15.17 2.97 -14.61
C LEU A 45 15.25 2.50 -16.06
N ALA A 46 16.41 1.95 -16.44
CA ALA A 46 16.48 1.14 -17.64
C ALA A 46 15.48 -0.02 -17.52
N GLU A 47 14.94 -0.51 -18.63
CA GLU A 47 13.88 -1.53 -18.64
C GLU A 47 14.25 -2.76 -17.79
N GLN A 48 15.52 -3.17 -17.82
CA GLN A 48 16.04 -4.26 -16.99
C GLN A 48 16.08 -3.93 -15.48
N GLU A 49 16.36 -2.68 -15.11
CA GLU A 49 16.35 -2.24 -13.71
C GLU A 49 14.93 -2.06 -13.19
N ALA A 50 14.00 -1.60 -14.03
CA ALA A 50 12.58 -1.52 -13.73
C ALA A 50 12.02 -2.92 -13.45
N GLU A 51 12.36 -3.90 -14.30
CA GLU A 51 11.97 -5.29 -14.08
C GLU A 51 12.61 -5.88 -12.82
N LYS A 52 13.88 -5.57 -12.51
CA LYS A 52 14.50 -5.96 -11.23
C LYS A 52 13.85 -5.34 -10.01
N ALA A 53 13.51 -4.05 -10.06
CA ALA A 53 12.85 -3.35 -8.98
C ALA A 53 11.45 -3.95 -8.73
N LYS A 54 10.72 -4.23 -9.81
CA LYS A 54 9.43 -4.90 -9.79
C LYS A 54 9.53 -6.32 -9.21
N GLU A 55 10.55 -7.07 -9.59
CA GLU A 55 10.83 -8.40 -9.05
C GLU A 55 11.21 -8.34 -7.55
N ALA A 56 12.00 -7.35 -7.13
CA ALA A 56 12.38 -7.15 -5.73
C ALA A 56 11.18 -6.78 -4.84
N VAL A 57 10.31 -5.88 -5.31
CA VAL A 57 9.03 -5.57 -4.65
C VAL A 57 8.13 -6.80 -4.62
N GLY A 58 8.12 -7.60 -5.70
CA GLY A 58 7.43 -8.88 -5.75
C GLY A 58 7.91 -9.85 -4.68
N ARG A 59 9.22 -10.00 -4.50
CA ARG A 59 9.82 -10.85 -3.44
C ARG A 59 9.55 -10.34 -2.03
N LEU A 60 9.54 -9.02 -1.83
CA LEU A 60 9.22 -8.43 -0.52
C LEU A 60 7.76 -8.74 -0.14
N ARG A 61 6.83 -8.51 -1.07
CA ARG A 61 5.40 -8.81 -0.86
C ARG A 61 5.10 -10.29 -0.76
N GLY A 62 5.81 -11.13 -1.53
CA GLY A 62 5.68 -12.59 -1.47
C GLY A 62 6.06 -13.14 -0.10
N ARG A 63 7.17 -12.67 0.47
CA ARG A 63 7.64 -13.13 1.79
C ARG A 63 6.69 -12.77 2.93
N ASP A 64 6.11 -11.57 2.89
CA ASP A 64 5.10 -11.17 3.87
C ASP A 64 3.82 -12.02 3.74
N ARG A 65 3.45 -12.40 2.50
CA ARG A 65 2.30 -13.27 2.25
C ARG A 65 2.57 -14.71 2.69
N ASP A 66 3.71 -15.29 2.36
CA ASP A 66 4.10 -16.64 2.77
C ASP A 66 4.15 -16.75 4.30
N ARG A 67 4.63 -15.71 4.98
CA ARG A 67 4.64 -15.65 6.45
C ARG A 67 3.23 -15.61 7.03
N LEU A 68 2.32 -14.86 6.41
CA LEU A 68 0.92 -14.79 6.81
C LEU A 68 0.19 -16.12 6.54
N ASP A 69 0.43 -16.77 5.41
CA ASP A 69 -0.18 -18.06 5.05
C ASP A 69 0.34 -19.20 5.93
N ALA A 70 1.64 -19.20 6.26
CA ALA A 70 2.20 -20.13 7.23
C ALA A 70 1.51 -19.99 8.59
N ALA A 71 1.33 -18.76 9.09
CA ALA A 71 0.62 -18.50 10.33
C ALA A 71 -0.86 -18.96 10.28
N ARG A 72 -1.51 -18.90 9.12
CA ARG A 72 -2.89 -19.40 8.95
C ARG A 72 -2.96 -20.92 8.98
N SER A 73 -2.10 -21.61 8.22
CA SER A 73 -2.12 -23.08 8.13
C SER A 73 -1.89 -23.78 9.48
N THR A 74 -1.11 -23.15 10.37
CA THR A 74 -0.92 -23.64 11.74
C THR A 74 -2.16 -23.54 12.60
N PHE A 75 -3.04 -22.55 12.35
CA PHE A 75 -4.30 -22.43 13.06
C PHE A 75 -5.33 -23.46 12.58
N GLU A 76 -5.50 -23.66 11.27
CA GLU A 76 -6.50 -24.59 10.71
C GLU A 76 -6.22 -26.06 11.04
N ARG A 77 -4.95 -26.46 11.10
CA ARG A 77 -4.58 -27.83 11.47
C ARG A 77 -4.84 -28.14 12.95
N GLY A 78 -4.93 -27.11 13.80
CA GLY A 78 -5.21 -27.27 15.23
C GLY A 78 -6.69 -27.49 15.56
N ASP A 79 -7.61 -27.04 14.68
CA ASP A 79 -9.06 -27.09 14.95
C ASP A 79 -9.73 -28.43 14.54
N THR A 80 -9.06 -29.30 13.77
CA THR A 80 -9.66 -30.59 13.35
C THR A 80 -9.47 -31.72 14.38
N ASP A 81 -8.77 -31.45 15.49
CA ASP A 81 -8.50 -32.41 16.58
C ASP A 81 -9.24 -32.06 17.89
N GLY A 82 -10.25 -31.17 17.84
CA GLY A 82 -11.04 -30.72 19.00
C GLY A 82 -12.38 -31.43 19.17
#